data_AF-A0A817GAF1-F1
#
_entry.id   AF-A0A817GAF1-F1
#
_cell.length_a   1.000
_cell.length_b   1.000
_cell.length_c   1.000
_cell.angle_alpha   90.00
_cell.angle_beta   90.00
_cell.angle_gamma   90.00
#
_symmetry.space_group_name_H-M   'P 1'
#
loop_
_entity.id
_entity.type
_entity.pdbx_description
1 polymer ?
#
loop_
_entity_poly.entity_id
_entity_poly.type
_entity_poly.pdbx_seq_one_letter_code
_entity_poly.pdbx_strand_id
1 'polypeptide(L)'
;MNLDPMDKNGPMSGRCGPETDQMERFLSETFGFKNISGQDIVQGVRSFKLGKPPHYLNPHTEIHFPYYTTNSFAMSVQEIINWQRSYRVYADRSIQGMNKEFLTRALQGKSENGEEAFRMKFVVRISTCPILMEFDAKIIRRNLNESWPNRIKLVSVTGIDFAGRKHDIGDILYYVSNWREVFQIDPRSNLPLVYNGRDFHAKVDGPPGKLHKEHVRDSLMRMVRLRLYACDQEGVQIVVETGIGLGVFAGNHIGIDAKVRALSAEAILTVLQRDGSLFKNIRAVILALPKFNKSRSKHRVPDTFDAFVNEFDKSAYNGPIPVLIADQDMHRLTVAIARRGFIVSELNPADSHGVFGEYWQNRGPAVEEKLALTTVGLLVQHHLINEEVLNTNNYRFLMTNERSTLDYWSAIAANDNNNEKVATNCCTHQ
;
A
#
# COMPACT_ATOMS: atom_id res chain seq x y z
N MET A 1 -7.61 -27.13 -3.98
CA MET A 1 -6.33 -27.19 -3.24
C MET A 1 -6.69 -26.95 -1.79
N ASN A 2 -6.35 -27.86 -0.87
CA ASN A 2 -6.59 -27.61 0.56
C ASN A 2 -5.40 -26.77 1.06
N LEU A 3 -5.64 -25.55 1.52
CA LEU A 3 -4.63 -24.67 2.08
C LEU A 3 -4.80 -24.67 3.59
N ASP A 4 -3.70 -24.81 4.33
CA ASP A 4 -3.73 -24.73 5.78
C ASP A 4 -4.25 -23.35 6.24
N PRO A 5 -5.01 -23.28 7.33
CA PRO A 5 -5.50 -22.02 7.85
C PRO A 5 -4.33 -21.11 8.28
N MET A 6 -4.48 -19.81 8.07
CA MET A 6 -3.52 -18.80 8.54
C MET A 6 -3.33 -18.86 10.06
N ASP A 7 -2.08 -18.87 10.53
CA ASP A 7 -1.80 -18.71 11.95
C ASP A 7 -1.89 -17.22 12.35
N LYS A 8 -3.06 -16.84 12.87
CA LYS A 8 -3.40 -15.45 13.23
C LYS A 8 -2.63 -14.96 14.47
N ASN A 9 -2.04 -15.87 15.23
CA ASN A 9 -1.24 -15.58 16.43
C ASN A 9 0.22 -16.01 16.25
N GLY A 10 0.64 -16.19 15.00
CA GLY A 10 1.98 -16.64 14.66
C GLY A 10 3.06 -15.58 14.91
N PRO A 11 4.33 -15.89 14.61
CA PRO A 11 5.49 -15.08 14.97
C PRO A 11 5.40 -13.61 14.55
N MET A 12 4.80 -13.33 13.38
CA MET A 12 4.65 -11.97 12.86
C MET A 12 3.35 -11.28 13.31
N SER A 13 2.56 -11.84 14.23
CA SER A 13 1.39 -11.13 14.77
C SER A 13 1.78 -9.95 15.67
N GLY A 14 3.02 -9.92 16.15
CA GLY A 14 3.60 -8.88 17.01
C GLY A 14 4.83 -8.21 16.40
N ARG A 15 5.84 -7.89 17.22
CA ARG A 15 7.08 -7.29 16.73
C ARG A 15 7.81 -8.26 15.81
N CYS A 16 8.02 -7.88 14.56
CA CYS A 16 8.69 -8.70 13.54
C CYS A 16 10.23 -8.65 13.68
N GLY A 17 10.73 -8.68 14.91
CA GLY A 17 12.14 -8.48 15.24
C GLY A 17 13.06 -9.52 14.58
N PRO A 18 12.81 -10.83 14.79
CA PRO A 18 13.59 -11.89 14.15
C PRO A 18 13.60 -11.80 12.62
N GLU A 19 12.47 -11.45 12.01
CA GLU A 19 12.33 -11.34 10.56
C GLU A 19 13.06 -10.12 10.01
N THR A 20 13.00 -8.98 10.71
CA THR A 20 13.84 -7.81 10.41
C THR A 20 15.33 -8.15 10.50
N ASP A 21 15.77 -8.82 11.56
CA ASP A 21 17.18 -9.20 11.74
C ASP A 21 17.64 -10.19 10.65
N GLN A 22 16.77 -11.10 10.21
CA GLN A 22 17.04 -12.01 9.11
C GLN A 22 17.17 -11.27 7.77
N MET A 23 16.28 -10.32 7.48
CA MET A 23 16.34 -9.51 6.26
C MET A 23 17.59 -8.62 6.25
N GLU A 24 17.90 -7.94 7.38
CA GLU A 24 19.14 -7.15 7.51
C GLU A 24 20.39 -8.03 7.29
N ARG A 25 20.42 -9.24 7.88
CA ARG A 25 21.53 -10.18 7.68
C ARG A 25 21.66 -10.60 6.22
N PHE A 26 20.56 -11.01 5.59
CA PHE A 26 20.52 -11.39 4.18
C PHE A 26 21.06 -10.29 3.27
N LEU A 27 20.58 -9.05 3.45
CA LEU A 27 21.03 -7.90 2.67
C LEU A 27 22.51 -7.56 2.95
N SER A 28 22.96 -7.73 4.20
CA SER A 28 24.34 -7.46 4.61
C SER A 28 25.32 -8.45 4.00
N GLU A 29 25.02 -9.73 4.09
CA GLU A 29 25.88 -10.81 3.60
C GLU A 29 25.90 -10.87 2.06
N THR A 30 24.74 -10.66 1.42
CA THR A 30 24.61 -10.77 -0.04
C THR A 30 25.03 -9.49 -0.76
N PHE A 31 24.57 -8.33 -0.29
CA PHE A 31 24.69 -7.06 -1.01
C PHE A 31 25.50 -6.00 -0.25
N GLY A 32 26.09 -6.35 0.90
CA GLY A 32 26.89 -5.41 1.69
C GLY A 32 26.06 -4.24 2.25
N PHE A 33 24.81 -4.50 2.65
CA PHE A 33 23.93 -3.54 3.29
C PHE A 33 24.60 -2.86 4.50
N LYS A 34 24.49 -1.53 4.57
CA LYS A 34 24.93 -0.72 5.71
C LYS A 34 24.00 0.47 5.88
N ASN A 35 23.55 0.70 7.12
CA ASN A 35 22.88 1.94 7.49
C ASN A 35 23.85 3.13 7.37
N ILE A 36 23.32 4.28 6.97
CA ILE A 36 24.04 5.54 6.87
C ILE A 36 23.78 6.32 8.17
N SER A 37 24.86 6.65 8.89
CA SER A 37 24.76 7.33 10.18
C SER A 37 24.14 8.72 10.04
N GLY A 38 23.17 9.04 10.91
CA GLY A 38 22.54 10.36 10.99
C GLY A 38 21.67 10.74 9.79
N GLN A 39 21.34 9.77 8.91
CA GLN A 39 20.45 9.99 7.78
C GLN A 39 19.25 9.05 7.91
N ASP A 40 18.07 9.61 7.77
CA ASP A 40 16.81 8.89 7.75
C ASP A 40 16.18 9.01 6.35
N ILE A 41 15.52 7.94 5.89
CA ILE A 41 14.68 8.00 4.68
C ILE A 41 13.41 8.76 5.02
N VAL A 42 12.83 8.39 6.16
CA VAL A 42 11.66 9.00 6.81
C VAL A 42 11.84 8.90 8.32
N GLN A 43 11.05 9.64 9.09
CA GLN A 43 11.19 9.66 10.55
C GLN A 43 11.13 8.24 11.17
N GLY A 44 12.24 7.83 11.80
CA GLY A 44 12.37 6.54 12.49
C GLY A 44 13.01 5.43 11.66
N VAL A 45 13.30 5.65 10.37
CA VAL A 45 13.87 4.63 9.47
C VAL A 45 15.19 5.13 8.91
N ARG A 46 16.24 4.38 9.24
CA ARG A 46 17.61 4.73 8.85
C ARG A 46 17.77 4.61 7.34
N SER A 47 18.36 5.62 6.74
CA SER A 47 18.85 5.52 5.37
C SER A 47 19.95 4.46 5.29
N PHE A 48 20.07 3.83 4.13
CA PHE A 48 21.00 2.72 3.93
C PHE A 48 21.56 2.71 2.51
N LYS A 49 22.64 1.95 2.33
CA LYS A 49 23.21 1.67 1.01
C LYS A 49 23.64 0.21 0.89
N LEU A 50 23.70 -0.27 -0.34
CA LEU A 50 24.29 -1.57 -0.66
C LEU A 50 25.72 -1.37 -1.17
N GLY A 51 26.68 -2.07 -0.57
CA GLY A 51 28.07 -2.07 -1.05
C GLY A 51 28.29 -2.86 -2.34
N LYS A 52 27.37 -3.79 -2.65
CA LYS A 52 27.36 -4.61 -3.87
C LYS A 52 25.94 -4.70 -4.43
N PRO A 53 25.42 -3.63 -5.06
CA PRO A 53 24.13 -3.69 -5.75
C PRO A 53 24.02 -4.88 -6.72
N PRO A 54 22.82 -5.44 -6.97
CA PRO A 54 22.65 -6.61 -7.83
C PRO A 54 23.32 -6.50 -9.20
N HIS A 55 23.30 -5.32 -9.83
CA HIS A 55 23.89 -5.07 -11.15
C HIS A 55 25.43 -5.12 -11.20
N TYR A 56 26.11 -5.12 -10.04
CA TYR A 56 27.57 -5.28 -9.95
C TYR A 56 28.00 -6.71 -9.59
N LEU A 57 27.07 -7.62 -9.36
CA LEU A 57 27.35 -9.03 -9.07
C LEU A 57 27.36 -9.86 -10.36
N ASN A 58 28.05 -11.00 -10.35
CA ASN A 58 27.99 -11.94 -11.48
C ASN A 58 26.55 -12.46 -11.64
N PRO A 59 25.89 -12.30 -12.81
CA PRO A 59 24.50 -12.70 -13.04
C PRO A 59 24.19 -14.17 -12.75
N HIS A 60 25.20 -15.05 -12.84
CA HIS A 60 25.06 -16.49 -12.59
C HIS A 60 25.25 -16.88 -11.12
N THR A 61 25.52 -15.92 -10.22
CA THR A 61 25.65 -16.19 -8.79
C THR A 61 24.30 -16.62 -8.21
N GLU A 62 24.29 -17.76 -7.53
CA GLU A 62 23.15 -18.24 -6.76
C GLU A 62 23.13 -17.59 -5.37
N ILE A 63 21.96 -17.14 -4.96
CA ILE A 63 21.66 -16.45 -3.72
C ILE A 63 20.56 -17.24 -3.01
N HIS A 64 20.68 -17.39 -1.69
CA HIS A 64 19.72 -18.12 -0.87
C HIS A 64 19.15 -17.24 0.24
N PHE A 65 17.84 -17.33 0.44
CA PHE A 65 17.15 -16.73 1.59
C PHE A 65 16.40 -17.81 2.39
N PRO A 66 16.61 -17.96 3.70
CA PRO A 66 17.71 -17.40 4.48
C PRO A 66 19.05 -17.98 4.01
N TYR A 67 20.11 -17.24 4.27
CA TYR A 67 21.47 -17.63 3.91
C TYR A 67 21.87 -18.98 4.54
N TYR A 68 22.50 -19.87 3.76
CA TYR A 68 23.04 -21.17 4.17
C TYR A 68 22.08 -22.11 4.94
N THR A 69 20.82 -22.21 4.51
CA THR A 69 19.88 -23.19 5.07
C THR A 69 19.43 -24.22 4.03
N THR A 70 19.18 -25.46 4.47
CA THR A 70 18.63 -26.54 3.63
C THR A 70 17.18 -26.28 3.22
N ASN A 71 16.49 -25.40 3.95
CA ASN A 71 15.14 -24.95 3.65
C ASN A 71 15.15 -23.47 3.23
N SER A 72 15.74 -23.20 2.07
CA SER A 72 15.88 -21.85 1.52
C SER A 72 15.09 -21.65 0.23
N PHE A 73 14.85 -20.38 -0.06
CA PHE A 73 14.44 -19.85 -1.35
C PHE A 73 15.72 -19.52 -2.14
N ALA A 74 16.01 -20.30 -3.19
CA ALA A 74 17.12 -20.02 -4.09
C ALA A 74 16.71 -18.99 -5.16
N MET A 75 17.63 -18.13 -5.59
CA MET A 75 17.46 -17.19 -6.71
C MET A 75 18.81 -16.89 -7.36
N SER A 76 18.82 -16.51 -8.64
CA SER A 76 20.04 -15.98 -9.27
C SER A 76 20.06 -14.46 -9.25
N VAL A 77 21.26 -13.86 -9.32
CA VAL A 77 21.41 -12.41 -9.53
C VAL A 77 20.66 -11.95 -10.79
N GLN A 78 20.72 -12.74 -11.87
CA GLN A 78 20.00 -12.43 -13.10
C GLN A 78 18.48 -12.38 -12.92
N GLU A 79 17.92 -13.26 -12.09
CA GLU A 79 16.50 -13.21 -11.73
C GLU A 79 16.15 -11.91 -11.00
N ILE A 80 16.96 -11.50 -10.02
CA ILE A 80 16.76 -10.24 -9.28
C ILE A 80 16.78 -9.04 -10.24
N ILE A 81 17.76 -8.98 -11.15
CA ILE A 81 17.85 -7.90 -12.16
C ILE A 81 16.61 -7.90 -13.07
N ASN A 82 16.12 -9.08 -13.49
CA ASN A 82 14.91 -9.17 -14.31
C ASN A 82 13.66 -8.71 -13.55
N TRP A 83 13.56 -9.05 -12.27
CA TRP A 83 12.48 -8.59 -11.40
C TRP A 83 12.54 -7.07 -11.19
N GLN A 84 13.73 -6.50 -11.00
CA GLN A 84 13.94 -5.05 -10.93
C GLN A 84 13.46 -4.33 -12.21
N ARG A 85 13.84 -4.84 -13.39
CA ARG A 85 13.43 -4.32 -14.71
C ARG A 85 11.94 -4.40 -15.00
N SER A 86 11.22 -5.24 -14.25
CA SER A 86 9.77 -5.37 -14.39
C SER A 86 8.99 -4.26 -13.69
N TYR A 87 9.65 -3.37 -12.94
CA TYR A 87 9.00 -2.28 -12.21
C TYR A 87 8.30 -1.29 -13.14
N ARG A 88 7.02 -1.01 -12.87
CA ARG A 88 6.19 -0.03 -13.58
C ARG A 88 5.38 0.80 -12.61
N VAL A 89 5.08 2.04 -13.01
CA VAL A 89 4.21 2.96 -12.28
C VAL A 89 3.06 3.35 -13.17
N TYR A 90 1.84 3.16 -12.68
CA TYR A 90 0.61 3.60 -13.32
C TYR A 90 0.00 4.71 -12.46
N ALA A 91 -0.19 5.89 -13.03
CA ALA A 91 -0.67 7.06 -12.31
C ALA A 91 -1.84 7.70 -13.04
N ASP A 92 -2.79 8.23 -12.28
CA ASP A 92 -3.96 8.85 -12.86
C ASP A 92 -3.72 10.30 -13.27
N ARG A 93 -3.67 10.54 -14.58
CA ARG A 93 -3.33 11.85 -15.17
C ARG A 93 -4.40 12.91 -14.93
N SER A 94 -5.65 12.55 -14.60
CA SER A 94 -6.68 13.57 -14.32
C SER A 94 -6.63 14.10 -12.88
N ILE A 95 -5.71 13.60 -12.05
CA ILE A 95 -5.33 14.21 -10.77
C ILE A 95 -4.43 15.41 -11.04
N GLN A 96 -4.86 16.61 -10.63
CA GLN A 96 -4.05 17.83 -10.74
C GLN A 96 -2.70 17.66 -10.03
N GLY A 97 -1.62 18.09 -10.69
CA GLY A 97 -0.26 17.93 -10.18
C GLY A 97 0.35 16.54 -10.40
N MET A 98 -0.40 15.57 -10.93
CA MET A 98 0.14 14.25 -11.26
C MET A 98 1.05 14.30 -12.49
N ASN A 99 2.35 14.45 -12.26
CA ASN A 99 3.36 14.53 -13.32
C ASN A 99 4.64 13.75 -12.95
N LYS A 100 5.59 13.67 -13.89
CA LYS A 100 6.84 12.91 -13.70
C LYS A 100 7.69 13.45 -12.55
N GLU A 101 7.69 14.76 -12.34
CA GLU A 101 8.47 15.41 -11.29
C GLU A 101 7.92 15.04 -9.90
N PHE A 102 6.60 15.17 -9.73
CA PHE A 102 5.89 14.73 -8.53
C PHE A 102 6.19 13.25 -8.23
N LEU A 103 5.99 12.35 -9.20
CA LEU A 103 6.24 10.93 -9.00
C LEU A 103 7.70 10.64 -8.61
N THR A 104 8.68 11.27 -9.27
CA THR A 104 10.09 11.08 -8.92
C THR A 104 10.40 11.53 -7.49
N ARG A 105 9.85 12.67 -7.05
CA ARG A 105 10.03 13.12 -5.65
C ARG A 105 9.32 12.20 -4.66
N ALA A 106 8.06 11.86 -4.92
CA ALA A 106 7.26 11.01 -4.04
C ALA A 106 7.89 9.62 -3.88
N LEU A 107 8.34 8.98 -4.96
CA LEU A 107 8.98 7.65 -4.89
C LEU A 107 10.33 7.65 -4.16
N GLN A 108 10.91 8.83 -3.90
CA GLN A 108 12.09 9.02 -3.05
C GLN A 108 11.74 9.35 -1.59
N GLY A 109 10.46 9.38 -1.21
CA GLY A 109 10.01 9.82 0.12
C GLY A 109 10.11 11.33 0.32
N LYS A 110 10.13 12.11 -0.77
CA LYS A 110 10.25 13.58 -0.76
C LYS A 110 8.94 14.28 -1.14
N SER A 111 7.81 13.59 -1.01
CA SER A 111 6.50 14.22 -1.11
C SER A 111 6.22 15.04 0.15
N GLU A 112 5.59 16.19 -0.02
CA GLU A 112 5.10 16.98 1.10
C GLU A 112 3.85 16.33 1.74
N ASN A 113 3.57 16.72 2.97
CA ASN A 113 2.36 16.31 3.68
C ASN A 113 1.08 16.86 3.00
N GLY A 114 -0.07 16.24 3.24
CA GLY A 114 -1.35 16.76 2.77
C GLY A 114 -1.58 16.46 1.28
N GLU A 115 -1.52 17.47 0.42
CA GLU A 115 -1.95 17.32 -0.98
C GLU A 115 -1.04 16.37 -1.78
N GLU A 116 0.28 16.44 -1.62
CA GLU A 116 1.20 15.52 -2.30
C GLU A 116 1.07 14.08 -1.82
N ALA A 117 0.96 13.86 -0.50
CA ALA A 117 0.63 12.57 0.09
C ALA A 117 -0.72 12.02 -0.42
N PHE A 118 -1.74 12.87 -0.50
CA PHE A 118 -3.07 12.50 -1.00
C PHE A 118 -3.04 12.03 -2.46
N ARG A 119 -2.25 12.68 -3.32
CA ARG A 119 -2.11 12.29 -4.74
C ARG A 119 -1.60 10.86 -4.90
N MET A 120 -0.76 10.36 -3.99
CA MET A 120 -0.17 9.00 -4.08
C MET A 120 -1.20 7.87 -4.04
N LYS A 121 -2.42 8.12 -3.55
CA LYS A 121 -3.52 7.14 -3.60
C LYS A 121 -3.92 6.75 -5.01
N PHE A 122 -3.70 7.66 -5.96
CA PHE A 122 -3.98 7.46 -7.37
C PHE A 122 -2.72 7.09 -8.17
N VAL A 123 -1.81 6.39 -7.50
CA VAL A 123 -0.58 5.83 -8.06
C VAL A 123 -0.48 4.35 -7.69
N VAL A 124 -0.24 3.52 -8.69
CA VAL A 124 -0.06 2.06 -8.56
C VAL A 124 1.36 1.73 -8.99
N ARG A 125 2.11 1.06 -8.12
CA ARG A 125 3.46 0.55 -8.41
C ARG A 125 3.37 -0.96 -8.52
N ILE A 126 3.92 -1.55 -9.58
CA ILE A 126 3.85 -2.99 -9.82
C ILE A 126 5.21 -3.52 -10.27
N SER A 127 5.60 -4.68 -9.74
CA SER A 127 6.77 -5.43 -10.18
C SER A 127 6.53 -6.93 -10.00
N THR A 128 7.26 -7.75 -10.76
CA THR A 128 7.43 -9.17 -10.42
C THR A 128 8.16 -9.26 -9.09
N CYS A 129 7.53 -9.91 -8.12
CA CYS A 129 7.98 -9.91 -6.74
C CYS A 129 7.68 -11.26 -6.06
N PRO A 130 8.61 -12.21 -6.15
CA PRO A 130 8.58 -13.45 -5.38
C PRO A 130 8.34 -13.26 -3.88
N ILE A 131 7.67 -14.25 -3.30
CA ILE A 131 7.43 -14.38 -1.85
C ILE A 131 8.45 -15.37 -1.29
N LEU A 132 9.20 -14.93 -0.29
CA LEU A 132 10.29 -15.65 0.36
C LEU A 132 9.81 -16.45 1.57
N MET A 133 8.82 -15.94 2.30
CA MET A 133 8.21 -16.58 3.46
C MET A 133 6.74 -16.21 3.60
N GLU A 134 5.97 -17.01 4.33
CA GLU A 134 4.58 -16.74 4.70
C GLU A 134 4.51 -15.76 5.90
N PHE A 135 3.33 -15.20 6.19
CA PHE A 135 3.14 -14.30 7.35
C PHE A 135 3.26 -14.98 8.72
N ASP A 136 3.39 -16.30 8.79
CA ASP A 136 3.77 -17.01 10.01
C ASP A 136 5.28 -17.34 10.06
N ALA A 137 6.09 -16.60 9.28
CA ALA A 137 7.54 -16.70 9.17
C ALA A 137 8.07 -18.03 8.60
N LYS A 138 7.19 -18.86 8.01
CA LYS A 138 7.62 -20.10 7.33
C LYS A 138 8.24 -19.79 5.98
N ILE A 139 9.51 -20.15 5.81
CA ILE A 139 10.24 -20.00 4.54
C ILE A 139 9.58 -20.84 3.45
N ILE A 140 9.36 -20.23 2.29
CA ILE A 140 8.87 -20.91 1.10
C ILE A 140 10.07 -21.46 0.34
N ARG A 141 10.27 -22.78 0.45
CA ARG A 141 11.34 -23.44 -0.29
C ARG A 141 11.15 -23.28 -1.79
N ARG A 142 12.25 -22.98 -2.49
CA ARG A 142 12.30 -22.90 -3.95
C ARG A 142 13.67 -23.33 -4.47
N ASN A 143 13.69 -24.17 -5.50
CA ASN A 143 14.87 -24.52 -6.29
C ASN A 143 14.94 -23.67 -7.58
N LEU A 144 16.15 -23.39 -8.09
CA LEU A 144 16.36 -22.54 -9.29
C LEU A 144 15.63 -22.99 -10.56
N ASN A 145 15.31 -24.28 -10.69
CA ASN A 145 14.57 -24.81 -11.85
C ASN A 145 13.06 -24.49 -11.81
N GLU A 146 12.54 -24.00 -10.68
CA GLU A 146 11.14 -23.64 -10.54
C GLU A 146 10.87 -22.22 -11.06
N SER A 147 9.90 -22.05 -11.96
CA SER A 147 9.59 -20.77 -12.60
C SER A 147 8.41 -20.01 -11.97
N TRP A 148 7.69 -20.62 -11.04
CA TRP A 148 6.52 -19.99 -10.39
C TRP A 148 6.82 -18.62 -9.74
N PRO A 149 8.03 -18.32 -9.21
CA PRO A 149 8.30 -16.99 -8.65
C PRO A 149 8.11 -15.85 -9.67
N ASN A 150 8.37 -16.12 -10.95
CA ASN A 150 8.26 -15.14 -12.04
C ASN A 150 6.82 -14.78 -12.39
N ARG A 151 5.84 -15.45 -11.78
CA ARG A 151 4.41 -15.24 -12.02
C ARG A 151 3.73 -14.40 -10.95
N ILE A 152 4.45 -14.01 -9.90
CA ILE A 152 3.90 -13.23 -8.79
C ILE A 152 4.20 -11.75 -9.04
N LYS A 153 3.16 -10.93 -9.04
CA LYS A 153 3.24 -9.48 -9.09
C LYS A 153 2.88 -8.90 -7.72
N LEU A 154 3.71 -8.02 -7.19
CA LEU A 154 3.35 -7.22 -6.02
C LEU A 154 2.87 -5.85 -6.50
N VAL A 155 1.68 -5.46 -6.06
CA VAL A 155 1.02 -4.22 -6.49
C VAL A 155 0.84 -3.30 -5.28
N SER A 156 1.66 -2.26 -5.22
CA SER A 156 1.66 -1.29 -4.12
C SER A 156 0.78 -0.10 -4.43
N VAL A 157 -0.27 0.07 -3.63
CA VAL A 157 -1.23 1.16 -3.73
C VAL A 157 -1.38 1.79 -2.35
N THR A 158 -1.22 3.11 -2.29
CA THR A 158 -1.38 3.84 -1.03
C THR A 158 -2.83 3.76 -0.55
N GLY A 159 -3.04 3.48 0.74
CA GLY A 159 -4.38 3.44 1.34
C GLY A 159 -5.02 4.83 1.55
N ILE A 160 -6.31 4.87 1.90
CA ILE A 160 -6.88 6.05 2.55
C ILE A 160 -6.58 5.88 4.03
N ASP A 161 -5.95 6.88 4.65
CA ASP A 161 -5.54 6.80 6.04
C ASP A 161 -6.23 7.85 6.91
N PHE A 162 -6.83 7.37 7.98
CA PHE A 162 -7.45 8.22 8.97
C PHE A 162 -6.62 8.35 10.24
N ALA A 163 -5.43 7.74 10.34
CA ALA A 163 -4.58 7.62 11.54
C ALA A 163 -4.32 8.90 12.36
N GLY A 164 -4.67 10.06 11.82
CA GLY A 164 -4.43 11.34 12.45
C GLY A 164 -2.99 11.79 12.32
N ARG A 165 -2.29 11.42 11.24
CA ARG A 165 -0.91 11.87 10.98
C ARG A 165 -0.95 13.13 10.14
N LYS A 166 -0.08 14.10 10.44
CA LYS A 166 0.09 15.34 9.67
C LYS A 166 0.27 15.05 8.18
N HIS A 167 0.96 13.95 7.85
CA HIS A 167 1.14 13.50 6.49
C HIS A 167 -0.18 13.22 5.77
N ASP A 168 -1.12 12.53 6.42
CA ASP A 168 -2.42 12.14 5.88
C ASP A 168 -3.52 13.18 6.16
N ILE A 169 -3.17 14.42 6.55
CA ILE A 169 -4.16 15.48 6.82
C ILE A 169 -5.11 15.71 5.64
N GLY A 170 -4.64 15.47 4.41
CA GLY A 170 -5.46 15.55 3.20
C GLY A 170 -6.69 14.65 3.23
N ASP A 171 -6.55 13.45 3.81
CA ASP A 171 -7.64 12.48 3.91
C ASP A 171 -8.71 12.97 4.87
N ILE A 172 -8.30 13.58 5.97
CA ILE A 172 -9.23 14.12 6.96
C ILE A 172 -10.02 15.29 6.38
N LEU A 173 -9.34 16.25 5.76
CA LEU A 173 -9.96 17.46 5.23
C LEU A 173 -10.89 17.18 4.04
N TYR A 174 -10.60 16.13 3.27
CA TYR A 174 -11.37 15.76 2.08
C TYR A 174 -12.51 14.78 2.36
N TYR A 175 -12.28 13.78 3.21
CA TYR A 175 -13.25 12.69 3.43
C TYR A 175 -14.13 12.87 4.67
N VAL A 176 -13.72 13.63 5.69
CA VAL A 176 -14.47 13.77 6.95
C VAL A 176 -15.21 15.11 6.99
N SER A 177 -16.53 15.11 6.78
CA SER A 177 -17.32 16.32 6.62
C SER A 177 -17.44 17.20 7.87
N ASN A 178 -17.29 16.61 9.05
CA ASN A 178 -17.33 17.33 10.34
C ASN A 178 -15.98 17.32 11.06
N TRP A 179 -14.86 17.26 10.32
CA TRP A 179 -13.52 17.13 10.90
C TRP A 179 -13.21 18.19 12.00
N ARG A 180 -13.72 19.43 11.86
CA ARG A 180 -13.54 20.50 12.87
C ARG A 180 -14.17 20.18 14.23
N GLU A 181 -15.26 19.43 14.22
CA GLU A 181 -15.93 18.98 15.43
C GLU A 181 -15.16 17.82 16.06
N VAL A 182 -14.61 16.94 15.22
CA VAL A 182 -13.92 15.70 15.61
C VAL A 182 -12.53 15.95 16.20
N PHE A 183 -11.73 16.85 15.62
CA PHE A 183 -10.31 17.03 15.97
C PHE A 183 -10.04 18.30 16.77
N GLN A 184 -9.02 18.27 17.65
CA GLN A 184 -8.53 19.48 18.31
C GLN A 184 -7.95 20.43 17.25
N ILE A 185 -8.27 21.73 17.33
CA ILE A 185 -7.94 22.71 16.30
C ILE A 185 -6.87 23.67 16.82
N ASP A 186 -5.85 23.93 16.00
CA ASP A 186 -4.91 25.01 16.23
C ASP A 186 -5.57 26.36 15.89
N PRO A 187 -5.71 27.29 16.85
CA PRO A 187 -6.38 28.57 16.62
C PRO A 187 -5.66 29.46 15.62
N ARG A 188 -4.37 29.22 15.33
CA ARG A 188 -3.60 30.03 14.36
C ARG A 188 -3.79 29.57 12.93
N SER A 189 -3.72 28.25 12.71
CA SER A 189 -3.81 27.66 11.36
C SER A 189 -5.22 27.24 10.99
N ASN A 190 -6.15 27.15 11.95
CA ASN A 190 -7.50 26.62 11.75
C ASN A 190 -7.52 25.18 11.21
N LEU A 191 -6.44 24.43 11.44
CA LEU A 191 -6.26 23.02 11.07
C LEU A 191 -6.18 22.13 12.31
N PRO A 192 -6.25 20.79 12.17
CA PRO A 192 -6.00 19.88 13.28
C PRO A 192 -4.67 20.18 13.98
N LEU A 193 -4.71 20.32 15.30
CA LEU A 193 -3.55 20.60 16.14
C LEU A 193 -2.61 19.40 16.13
N VAL A 194 -1.38 19.62 15.64
CA VAL A 194 -0.34 18.60 15.54
C VAL A 194 0.52 18.58 16.80
N TYR A 195 0.49 17.47 17.52
CA TYR A 195 1.34 17.14 18.66
C TYR A 195 2.65 16.52 18.18
N ASN A 196 3.74 16.90 18.86
CA ASN A 196 5.08 16.33 18.62
C ASN A 196 5.56 16.41 17.16
N GLY A 197 4.99 17.32 16.37
CA GLY A 197 5.32 17.52 14.96
C GLY A 197 4.79 16.46 13.98
N ARG A 198 4.09 15.42 14.45
CA ARG A 198 3.68 14.27 13.61
C ARG A 198 2.19 13.94 13.68
N ASP A 199 1.63 13.80 14.87
CA ASP A 199 0.29 13.23 15.07
C ASP A 199 -0.68 14.32 15.54
N PHE A 200 -1.95 14.24 15.14
CA PHE A 200 -3.06 15.04 15.66
C PHE A 200 -4.14 14.11 16.20
N HIS A 201 -4.93 14.60 17.14
CA HIS A 201 -5.83 13.76 17.93
C HIS A 201 -7.28 14.23 17.85
N ALA A 202 -8.19 13.26 17.86
CA ALA A 202 -9.60 13.51 18.08
C ALA A 202 -9.81 14.17 19.46
N LYS A 203 -10.86 14.96 19.61
CA LYS A 203 -11.31 15.47 20.92
C LYS A 203 -11.79 14.28 21.75
N VAL A 204 -11.45 14.28 23.04
CA VAL A 204 -11.84 13.21 23.98
C VAL A 204 -13.36 13.01 23.99
N ASP A 205 -14.13 14.11 23.98
CA ASP A 205 -15.60 14.11 23.94
C ASP A 205 -16.15 14.54 22.57
N GLY A 206 -15.36 14.37 21.50
CA GLY A 206 -15.76 14.72 20.14
C GLY A 206 -16.86 13.81 19.60
N PRO A 207 -17.73 14.30 18.69
CA PRO A 207 -18.66 13.43 17.99
C PRO A 207 -17.90 12.45 17.08
N PRO A 208 -18.52 11.32 16.68
CA PRO A 208 -17.95 10.45 15.67
C PRO A 208 -17.83 11.20 14.32
N GLY A 209 -16.87 10.77 13.52
CA GLY A 209 -16.68 11.27 12.17
C GLY A 209 -17.89 10.99 11.27
N LYS A 210 -18.18 11.95 10.40
CA LYS A 210 -19.13 11.84 9.31
C LYS A 210 -18.36 11.89 8.00
N LEU A 211 -18.62 10.93 7.12
CA LEU A 211 -17.93 10.84 5.83
C LEU A 211 -18.66 11.65 4.76
N HIS A 212 -17.91 12.34 3.91
CA HIS A 212 -18.32 12.65 2.53
C HIS A 212 -18.34 11.34 1.74
N LYS A 213 -19.45 10.59 1.85
CA LYS A 213 -19.55 9.23 1.29
C LYS A 213 -19.23 9.16 -0.20
N GLU A 214 -19.70 10.13 -0.98
CA GLU A 214 -19.47 10.20 -2.43
C GLU A 214 -17.97 10.37 -2.73
N HIS A 215 -17.29 11.31 -2.05
CA HIS A 215 -15.84 11.51 -2.21
C HIS A 215 -15.04 10.24 -1.91
N VAL A 216 -15.36 9.56 -0.80
CA VAL A 216 -14.70 8.30 -0.41
C VAL A 216 -14.96 7.23 -1.45
N ARG A 217 -16.23 7.00 -1.84
CA ARG A 217 -16.61 5.98 -2.82
C ARG A 217 -15.94 6.22 -4.17
N ASP A 218 -15.99 7.44 -4.68
CA ASP A 218 -15.47 7.76 -6.00
C ASP A 218 -13.95 7.63 -6.04
N SER A 219 -13.25 8.04 -4.96
CA SER A 219 -11.81 7.82 -4.82
C SER A 219 -11.46 6.34 -4.75
N LEU A 220 -12.17 5.54 -3.94
CA LEU A 220 -11.97 4.09 -3.86
C LEU A 220 -12.21 3.41 -5.21
N MET A 221 -13.29 3.75 -5.92
CA MET A 221 -13.58 3.19 -7.25
C MET A 221 -12.47 3.52 -8.25
N ARG A 222 -11.97 4.75 -8.21
CA ARG A 222 -10.84 5.19 -9.04
C ARG A 222 -9.55 4.44 -8.72
N MET A 223 -9.24 4.23 -7.44
CA MET A 223 -8.12 3.40 -6.99
C MET A 223 -8.25 1.96 -7.48
N VAL A 224 -9.44 1.35 -7.36
CA VAL A 224 -9.72 -0.02 -7.84
C VAL A 224 -9.47 -0.11 -9.34
N ARG A 225 -10.05 0.80 -10.12
CA ARG A 225 -9.87 0.82 -11.58
C ARG A 225 -8.41 0.90 -11.97
N LEU A 226 -7.69 1.85 -11.38
CA LEU A 226 -6.29 2.07 -11.69
C LEU A 226 -5.47 0.81 -11.41
N ARG A 227 -5.75 0.16 -10.27
CA ARG A 227 -5.11 -1.11 -9.90
C ARG A 227 -5.44 -2.25 -10.86
N LEU A 228 -6.72 -2.49 -11.13
CA LEU A 228 -7.14 -3.58 -12.01
C LEU A 228 -6.63 -3.35 -13.43
N TYR A 229 -6.62 -2.11 -13.89
CA TYR A 229 -6.01 -1.75 -15.17
C TYR A 229 -4.50 -2.04 -15.19
N ALA A 230 -3.75 -1.62 -14.17
CA ALA A 230 -2.33 -1.96 -14.05
C ALA A 230 -2.10 -3.48 -14.04
N CYS A 231 -2.91 -4.24 -13.29
CA CYS A 231 -2.86 -5.70 -13.30
C CYS A 231 -3.12 -6.27 -14.69
N ASP A 232 -4.14 -5.78 -15.38
CA ASP A 232 -4.51 -6.22 -16.73
C ASP A 232 -3.41 -5.93 -17.75
N GLN A 233 -2.80 -4.73 -17.73
CA GLN A 233 -1.68 -4.37 -18.61
C GLN A 233 -0.44 -5.24 -18.37
N GLU A 234 -0.22 -5.67 -17.13
CA GLU A 234 0.88 -6.57 -16.75
C GLU A 234 0.55 -8.05 -16.96
N GLY A 235 -0.58 -8.37 -17.59
CA GLY A 235 -0.99 -9.73 -17.92
C GLY A 235 -1.41 -10.58 -16.72
N VAL A 236 -1.77 -9.96 -15.59
CA VAL A 236 -2.25 -10.66 -14.40
C VAL A 236 -3.57 -11.36 -14.71
N GLN A 237 -3.66 -12.62 -14.32
CA GLN A 237 -4.81 -13.47 -14.55
C GLN A 237 -5.67 -13.64 -13.30
N ILE A 238 -5.06 -13.66 -12.12
CA ILE A 238 -5.77 -13.75 -10.84
C ILE A 238 -5.32 -12.59 -9.94
N VAL A 239 -6.25 -11.80 -9.46
CA VAL A 239 -5.94 -10.68 -8.54
C VAL A 239 -6.27 -11.10 -7.12
N VAL A 240 -5.29 -11.05 -6.21
CA VAL A 240 -5.48 -11.25 -4.78
C VAL A 240 -5.57 -9.89 -4.08
N GLU A 241 -6.67 -9.69 -3.38
CA GLU A 241 -7.12 -8.42 -2.81
C GLU A 241 -7.32 -8.52 -1.31
N THR A 242 -6.88 -7.53 -0.54
CA THR A 242 -7.08 -7.47 0.93
C THR A 242 -8.00 -6.31 1.36
N GLY A 243 -8.64 -5.67 0.39
CA GLY A 243 -9.49 -4.49 0.58
C GLY A 243 -8.73 -3.19 0.30
N ILE A 244 -8.94 -2.64 -0.89
CA ILE A 244 -8.24 -1.43 -1.32
C ILE A 244 -8.69 -0.19 -0.52
N GLY A 245 -7.74 0.71 -0.26
CA GLY A 245 -7.99 1.92 0.50
C GLY A 245 -8.25 1.70 2.00
N LEU A 246 -8.16 0.46 2.50
CA LEU A 246 -8.22 0.16 3.92
C LEU A 246 -6.82 0.29 4.53
N GLY A 247 -6.46 1.50 4.99
CA GLY A 247 -5.22 1.71 5.74
C GLY A 247 -5.21 1.00 7.11
N VAL A 248 -4.08 1.09 7.82
CA VAL A 248 -3.89 0.51 9.17
C VAL A 248 -4.99 0.97 10.14
N PHE A 249 -5.46 2.21 9.95
CA PHE A 249 -6.57 2.78 10.70
C PHE A 249 -7.66 3.22 9.73
N ALA A 250 -8.60 2.33 9.41
CA ALA A 250 -9.82 2.65 8.66
C ALA A 250 -10.76 3.64 9.41
N GLY A 251 -10.24 4.45 10.34
CA GLY A 251 -11.00 5.45 11.09
C GLY A 251 -11.70 4.91 12.33
N ASN A 252 -11.25 3.78 12.90
CA ASN A 252 -11.81 3.22 14.13
C ASN A 252 -11.78 4.24 15.29
N HIS A 253 -10.68 4.99 15.44
CA HIS A 253 -10.52 5.99 16.50
C HIS A 253 -11.45 7.22 16.34
N ILE A 254 -12.09 7.39 15.19
CA ILE A 254 -13.16 8.38 14.96
C ILE A 254 -14.51 7.74 14.60
N GLY A 255 -14.66 6.42 14.80
CA GLY A 255 -15.93 5.71 14.65
C GLY A 255 -16.50 5.61 13.22
N ILE A 256 -15.66 5.57 12.18
CA ILE A 256 -16.09 5.47 10.77
C ILE A 256 -15.72 4.15 10.08
N ASP A 257 -15.01 3.25 10.76
CA ASP A 257 -14.40 2.05 10.18
C ASP A 257 -15.39 1.12 9.47
N ALA A 258 -16.55 0.86 10.08
CA ALA A 258 -17.58 0.03 9.45
C ALA A 258 -18.08 0.64 8.13
N LYS A 259 -18.19 1.97 8.05
CA LYS A 259 -18.64 2.67 6.83
C LYS A 259 -17.55 2.64 5.76
N VAL A 260 -16.29 2.84 6.12
CA VAL A 260 -15.15 2.78 5.18
C VAL A 260 -15.02 1.38 4.58
N ARG A 261 -15.13 0.32 5.40
CA ARG A 261 -15.12 -1.07 4.93
C ARG A 261 -16.24 -1.37 3.93
N ALA A 262 -17.46 -0.91 4.24
CA ALA A 262 -18.60 -1.07 3.33
C ALA A 262 -18.38 -0.33 1.99
N LEU A 263 -17.89 0.91 2.03
CA LEU A 263 -17.59 1.68 0.83
C LEU A 263 -16.46 1.06 -0.02
N SER A 264 -15.45 0.45 0.62
CA SER A 264 -14.39 -0.28 -0.09
C SER A 264 -14.95 -1.52 -0.81
N ALA A 265 -15.81 -2.29 -0.14
CA ALA A 265 -16.50 -3.42 -0.75
C ALA A 265 -17.40 -2.98 -1.92
N GLU A 266 -18.21 -1.94 -1.71
CA GLU A 266 -19.08 -1.33 -2.74
C GLU A 266 -18.28 -0.86 -3.95
N ALA A 267 -17.14 -0.21 -3.74
CA ALA A 267 -16.29 0.29 -4.80
C ALA A 267 -15.72 -0.86 -5.66
N ILE A 268 -15.19 -1.91 -5.03
CA ILE A 268 -14.68 -3.09 -5.76
C ILE A 268 -15.81 -3.77 -6.54
N LEU A 269 -16.95 -4.01 -5.88
CA LEU A 269 -18.13 -4.61 -6.50
C LEU A 269 -18.59 -3.81 -7.74
N THR A 270 -18.72 -2.49 -7.58
CA THR A 270 -19.21 -1.60 -8.64
C THR A 270 -18.25 -1.58 -9.83
N VAL A 271 -16.94 -1.51 -9.60
CA VAL A 271 -15.95 -1.52 -10.69
C VAL A 271 -15.96 -2.85 -11.41
N LEU A 272 -16.04 -3.98 -10.69
CA LEU A 272 -16.07 -5.29 -11.32
C LEU A 272 -17.36 -5.53 -12.12
N GLN A 273 -18.51 -5.03 -11.66
CA GLN A 273 -19.76 -5.10 -12.43
C GLN A 273 -19.74 -4.19 -13.66
N ARG A 274 -19.33 -2.93 -13.50
CA ARG A 274 -19.42 -1.91 -14.55
C ARG A 274 -18.33 -2.05 -15.60
N ASP A 275 -17.10 -2.28 -15.14
CA ASP A 275 -15.90 -2.19 -15.95
C ASP A 275 -15.23 -3.57 -16.16
N GLY A 276 -15.76 -4.63 -15.54
CA GLY A 276 -15.17 -5.97 -15.58
C GLY A 276 -14.92 -6.52 -16.99
N SER A 277 -15.78 -6.18 -17.95
CA SER A 277 -15.64 -6.58 -19.36
C SER A 277 -14.50 -5.88 -20.09
N LEU A 278 -13.94 -4.81 -19.52
CA LEU A 278 -12.80 -4.08 -20.09
C LEU A 278 -11.46 -4.77 -19.78
N PHE A 279 -11.39 -5.58 -18.72
CA PHE A 279 -10.18 -6.30 -18.33
C PHE A 279 -10.08 -7.62 -19.11
N LYS A 280 -9.08 -7.72 -19.98
CA LYS A 280 -8.94 -8.83 -20.94
C LYS A 280 -8.23 -10.04 -20.36
N ASN A 281 -7.32 -9.82 -19.41
CA ASN A 281 -6.44 -10.84 -18.85
C ASN A 281 -6.97 -11.38 -17.53
N ILE A 282 -7.68 -10.57 -16.75
CA ILE A 282 -8.18 -10.93 -15.42
C ILE A 282 -9.31 -11.95 -15.52
N ARG A 283 -9.10 -13.12 -14.94
CA ARG A 283 -10.04 -14.27 -14.96
C ARG A 283 -10.79 -14.44 -13.66
N ALA A 284 -10.25 -13.96 -12.55
CA ALA A 284 -10.90 -13.98 -11.25
C ALA A 284 -10.26 -12.96 -10.30
N VAL A 285 -11.05 -12.50 -9.34
CA VAL A 285 -10.57 -11.75 -8.18
C VAL A 285 -10.81 -12.58 -6.92
N ILE A 286 -9.81 -12.67 -6.05
CA ILE A 286 -9.93 -13.33 -4.76
C ILE A 286 -9.68 -12.30 -3.66
N LEU A 287 -10.72 -12.06 -2.86
CA LEU A 287 -10.67 -11.20 -1.68
C LEU A 287 -10.16 -12.05 -0.49
N ALA A 288 -8.85 -11.99 -0.23
CA ALA A 288 -8.18 -12.62 0.89
C ALA A 288 -8.34 -11.77 2.15
N LEU A 289 -9.41 -12.04 2.91
CA LEU A 289 -9.85 -11.26 4.06
C LEU A 289 -9.80 -12.13 5.34
N PRO A 290 -8.63 -12.22 5.99
CA PRO A 290 -8.49 -13.05 7.18
C PRO A 290 -9.40 -12.57 8.32
N LYS A 291 -10.14 -13.50 8.94
CA LYS A 291 -11.02 -13.21 10.08
C LYS A 291 -10.24 -13.20 11.39
N PHE A 292 -9.91 -12.06 11.96
CA PHE A 292 -9.23 -12.06 13.26
C PHE A 292 -10.23 -12.47 14.36
N ASN A 293 -9.86 -13.45 15.20
CA ASN A 293 -10.81 -14.19 16.04
C ASN A 293 -11.73 -13.32 16.91
N LYS A 294 -13.00 -13.73 16.95
CA LYS A 294 -14.12 -13.24 17.76
C LYS A 294 -13.90 -13.48 19.27
N SER A 295 -13.21 -12.61 20.01
CA SER A 295 -13.24 -12.62 21.49
C SER A 295 -12.69 -11.28 22.02
N ARG A 296 -13.33 -10.45 22.86
CA ARG A 296 -14.13 -10.69 24.09
C ARG A 296 -15.27 -9.68 24.33
N SER A 297 -15.59 -8.78 23.40
CA SER A 297 -16.67 -7.79 23.62
C SER A 297 -18.03 -8.38 23.22
N LYS A 298 -19.07 -8.09 24.02
CA LYS A 298 -20.48 -8.43 23.71
C LYS A 298 -21.01 -7.72 22.45
N HIS A 299 -20.20 -6.88 21.80
CA HIS A 299 -20.55 -6.11 20.62
C HIS A 299 -19.77 -6.64 19.42
N ARG A 300 -20.51 -7.26 18.51
CA ARG A 300 -20.01 -7.75 17.22
C ARG A 300 -19.63 -6.53 16.37
N VAL A 301 -18.36 -6.12 16.40
CA VAL A 301 -17.84 -5.15 15.41
C VAL A 301 -17.75 -5.91 14.08
N PRO A 302 -18.40 -5.45 12.99
CA PRO A 302 -18.30 -6.12 11.70
C PRO A 302 -16.84 -6.14 11.23
N ASP A 303 -16.30 -7.35 11.10
CA ASP A 303 -14.97 -7.58 10.53
C ASP A 303 -14.99 -7.25 9.02
N THR A 304 -13.83 -6.93 8.43
CA THR A 304 -13.69 -6.63 7.00
C THR A 304 -14.28 -7.75 6.14
N PHE A 305 -14.06 -9.02 6.51
CA PHE A 305 -14.68 -10.15 5.82
C PHE A 305 -16.22 -10.04 5.79
N ASP A 306 -16.85 -9.79 6.95
CA ASP A 306 -18.31 -9.72 7.06
C ASP A 306 -18.86 -8.53 6.27
N ALA A 307 -18.17 -7.38 6.28
CA ALA A 307 -18.55 -6.22 5.48
C ALA A 307 -18.56 -6.52 3.97
N PHE A 308 -17.53 -7.22 3.48
CA PHE A 308 -17.44 -7.59 2.07
C PHE A 308 -18.47 -8.64 1.68
N VAL A 309 -18.65 -9.70 2.49
CA VAL A 309 -19.70 -10.69 2.24
C VAL A 309 -21.08 -10.04 2.18
N ASN A 310 -21.41 -9.20 3.17
CA ASN A 310 -22.71 -8.54 3.20
C ASN A 310 -22.96 -7.68 1.96
N GLU A 311 -21.95 -6.93 1.47
CA GLU A 311 -22.13 -6.06 0.31
C GLU A 311 -22.26 -6.87 -1.00
N PHE A 312 -21.46 -7.93 -1.16
CA PHE A 312 -21.54 -8.81 -2.33
C PHE A 312 -22.83 -9.64 -2.38
N ASP A 313 -23.31 -10.11 -1.23
CA ASP A 313 -24.57 -10.85 -1.12
C ASP A 313 -25.79 -9.94 -1.33
N LYS A 314 -25.83 -8.79 -0.66
CA LYS A 314 -26.93 -7.81 -0.77
C LYS A 314 -27.14 -7.34 -2.20
N SER A 315 -26.05 -7.08 -2.91
CA SER A 315 -26.07 -6.55 -4.27
C SER A 315 -26.16 -7.65 -5.33
N ALA A 316 -26.15 -8.92 -4.92
CA ALA A 316 -26.20 -10.11 -5.79
C ALA A 316 -25.22 -9.99 -6.97
N TYR A 317 -23.92 -9.95 -6.66
CA TYR A 317 -22.88 -9.73 -7.67
C TYR A 317 -23.08 -10.59 -8.93
N ASN A 318 -23.15 -9.91 -10.08
CA ASN A 318 -23.41 -10.50 -11.39
C ASN A 318 -22.41 -9.98 -12.46
N GLY A 319 -21.26 -9.46 -12.03
CA GLY A 319 -20.23 -8.97 -12.95
C GLY A 319 -19.54 -10.10 -13.72
N PRO A 320 -18.88 -9.79 -14.85
CA PRO A 320 -18.29 -10.79 -15.75
C PRO A 320 -17.05 -11.50 -15.19
N ILE A 321 -16.41 -10.93 -14.17
CA ILE A 321 -15.23 -11.53 -13.53
C ILE A 321 -15.67 -12.24 -12.25
N PRO A 322 -15.50 -13.56 -12.12
CA PRO A 322 -15.79 -14.28 -10.88
C PRO A 322 -15.03 -13.71 -9.67
N VAL A 323 -15.73 -13.63 -8.53
CA VAL A 323 -15.16 -13.19 -7.25
C VAL A 323 -15.26 -14.30 -6.21
N LEU A 324 -14.16 -14.55 -5.50
CA LEU A 324 -14.12 -15.45 -4.34
C LEU A 324 -13.75 -14.64 -3.09
N ILE A 325 -14.54 -14.73 -2.02
CA ILE A 325 -14.18 -14.17 -0.72
C ILE A 325 -13.65 -15.29 0.17
N ALA A 326 -12.43 -15.15 0.69
CA ALA A 326 -11.73 -16.20 1.43
C ALA A 326 -11.13 -15.68 2.73
N ASP A 327 -11.35 -16.39 3.84
CA ASP A 327 -10.60 -16.24 5.09
C ASP A 327 -9.28 -17.00 4.96
N GLN A 328 -8.30 -16.39 4.28
CA GLN A 328 -7.01 -17.02 4.02
C GLN A 328 -5.88 -15.98 3.94
N ASP A 329 -4.67 -16.44 4.23
CA ASP A 329 -3.42 -15.72 4.05
C ASP A 329 -3.18 -15.42 2.55
N MET A 330 -2.89 -14.16 2.24
CA MET A 330 -2.68 -13.74 0.85
C MET A 330 -1.43 -14.37 0.23
N HIS A 331 -0.34 -14.53 0.98
CA HIS A 331 0.90 -15.10 0.45
C HIS A 331 0.73 -16.56 0.06
N ARG A 332 0.13 -17.38 0.94
CA ARG A 332 -0.19 -18.78 0.67
C ARG A 332 -1.03 -18.93 -0.58
N LEU A 333 -2.08 -18.11 -0.68
CA LEU A 333 -2.97 -18.11 -1.82
C LEU A 333 -2.21 -17.73 -3.11
N THR A 334 -1.43 -16.66 -3.08
CA THR A 334 -0.63 -16.17 -4.21
C THR A 334 0.38 -17.22 -4.70
N VAL A 335 1.17 -17.83 -3.80
CA VAL A 335 2.13 -18.89 -4.17
C VAL A 335 1.42 -20.12 -4.73
N ALA A 336 0.32 -20.53 -4.12
CA ALA A 336 -0.49 -21.64 -4.61
C ALA A 336 -0.98 -21.43 -6.05
N ILE A 337 -1.46 -20.23 -6.36
CA ILE A 337 -1.94 -19.86 -7.70
C ILE A 337 -0.79 -19.80 -8.70
N ALA A 338 0.35 -19.20 -8.32
CA ALA A 338 1.54 -19.11 -9.17
C ALA A 338 2.09 -20.49 -9.55
N ARG A 339 2.15 -21.40 -8.57
CA ARG A 339 2.54 -22.81 -8.77
C ARG A 339 1.60 -23.55 -9.73
N ARG A 340 0.34 -23.11 -9.82
CA ARG A 340 -0.66 -23.70 -10.74
C ARG A 340 -0.58 -23.23 -12.18
N GLY A 341 0.27 -22.26 -12.51
CA GLY A 341 0.39 -21.78 -13.89
C GLY A 341 0.07 -20.32 -14.10
N PHE A 342 -0.64 -19.69 -13.16
CA PHE A 342 -1.24 -18.38 -13.38
C PHE A 342 -0.31 -17.24 -12.99
N ILE A 343 -0.37 -16.15 -13.75
CA ILE A 343 0.17 -14.85 -13.32
C ILE A 343 -0.81 -14.27 -12.30
N VAL A 344 -0.32 -13.99 -11.10
CA VAL A 344 -1.12 -13.58 -9.95
C VAL A 344 -0.56 -12.29 -9.38
N SER A 345 -1.44 -11.39 -8.92
CA SER A 345 -1.03 -10.21 -8.16
C SER A 345 -1.46 -10.30 -6.70
N GLU A 346 -0.67 -9.69 -5.81
CA GLU A 346 -1.06 -9.43 -4.42
C GLU A 346 -1.00 -7.93 -4.11
N LEU A 347 -1.89 -7.46 -3.24
CA LEU A 347 -1.91 -6.06 -2.77
C LEU A 347 -0.84 -5.82 -1.71
N ASN A 348 0.01 -4.82 -1.93
CA ASN A 348 0.66 -4.10 -0.83
C ASN A 348 -0.16 -2.84 -0.49
N PRO A 349 -0.87 -2.82 0.66
CA PRO A 349 -1.50 -1.60 1.16
C PRO A 349 -0.41 -0.68 1.70
N ALA A 350 0.06 0.22 0.85
CA ALA A 350 1.24 1.02 1.13
C ALA A 350 0.91 2.32 1.90
N ASP A 351 1.93 2.90 2.50
CA ASP A 351 1.87 4.24 3.10
C ASP A 351 1.83 5.35 2.02
N SER A 352 1.43 6.56 2.43
CA SER A 352 1.21 7.72 1.57
C SER A 352 2.49 8.42 1.12
N HIS A 353 3.64 8.08 1.72
CA HIS A 353 4.94 8.61 1.29
C HIS A 353 5.44 8.01 -0.03
N GLY A 354 4.81 6.94 -0.54
CA GLY A 354 5.15 6.38 -1.84
C GLY A 354 6.44 5.55 -1.89
N VAL A 355 7.11 5.35 -0.77
CA VAL A 355 8.29 4.48 -0.63
C VAL A 355 7.83 3.07 -0.23
N PHE A 356 8.26 2.06 -0.97
CA PHE A 356 7.92 0.67 -0.62
C PHE A 356 8.64 0.26 0.68
N GLY A 357 7.89 -0.31 1.62
CA GLY A 357 8.47 -0.81 2.87
C GLY A 357 9.06 0.32 3.70
N GLU A 358 8.48 1.52 3.63
CA GLU A 358 8.99 2.73 4.26
C GLU A 358 9.47 2.50 5.71
N TYR A 359 8.73 1.74 6.51
CA TYR A 359 9.00 1.46 7.92
C TYR A 359 9.58 0.07 8.21
N TRP A 360 10.17 -0.62 7.23
CA TRP A 360 10.61 -2.02 7.36
C TRP A 360 11.60 -2.28 8.52
N GLN A 361 12.38 -1.28 8.93
CA GLN A 361 13.32 -1.38 10.06
C GLN A 361 12.69 -1.11 11.44
N ASN A 362 11.43 -0.67 11.50
CA ASN A 362 10.75 -0.36 12.76
C ASN A 362 10.32 -1.60 13.55
N ARG A 363 10.54 -2.81 13.00
CA ARG A 363 10.15 -4.10 13.62
C ARG A 363 8.64 -4.17 13.93
N GLY A 364 7.84 -3.38 13.23
CA GLY A 364 6.39 -3.27 13.42
C GLY A 364 5.61 -4.42 12.78
N PRO A 365 4.37 -4.68 13.24
CA PRO A 365 3.50 -5.72 12.69
C PRO A 365 2.67 -5.28 11.47
N ALA A 366 2.84 -4.06 11.00
CA ALA A 366 1.99 -3.54 9.93
C ALA A 366 2.26 -4.27 8.59
N VAL A 367 1.24 -4.29 7.73
CA VAL A 367 1.17 -5.23 6.60
C VAL A 367 2.25 -4.93 5.56
N GLU A 368 2.51 -3.66 5.28
CA GLU A 368 3.57 -3.26 4.34
C GLU A 368 4.96 -3.63 4.85
N GLU A 369 5.23 -3.48 6.14
CA GLU A 369 6.49 -3.88 6.76
C GLU A 369 6.65 -5.40 6.67
N LYS A 370 5.59 -6.17 6.94
CA LYS A 370 5.63 -7.62 6.74
C LYS A 370 5.95 -7.97 5.30
N LEU A 371 5.29 -7.34 4.33
CA LEU A 371 5.58 -7.53 2.90
C LEU A 371 7.03 -7.24 2.55
N ALA A 372 7.62 -6.20 3.13
CA ALA A 372 9.04 -5.89 2.94
C ALA A 372 9.98 -6.97 3.52
N LEU A 373 9.54 -7.69 4.56
CA LEU A 373 10.30 -8.77 5.20
C LEU A 373 10.05 -10.14 4.56
N THR A 374 8.86 -10.36 3.99
CA THR A 374 8.42 -11.66 3.48
C THR A 374 8.58 -11.85 1.98
N THR A 375 8.86 -10.78 1.24
CA THR A 375 9.00 -10.79 -0.22
C THR A 375 10.34 -10.21 -0.65
N VAL A 376 10.65 -10.26 -1.93
CA VAL A 376 11.77 -9.49 -2.50
C VAL A 376 11.44 -8.01 -2.73
N GLY A 377 10.32 -7.50 -2.18
CA GLY A 377 9.80 -6.15 -2.44
C GLY A 377 10.82 -5.04 -2.25
N LEU A 378 11.68 -5.13 -1.21
CA LEU A 378 12.78 -4.19 -1.01
C LEU A 378 13.74 -4.16 -2.22
N LEU A 379 14.07 -5.32 -2.77
CA LEU A 379 14.97 -5.40 -3.93
C LEU A 379 14.35 -4.85 -5.21
N VAL A 380 13.02 -4.92 -5.36
CA VAL A 380 12.35 -4.66 -6.64
C VAL A 380 11.52 -3.36 -6.67
N GLN A 381 11.15 -2.78 -5.54
CA GLN A 381 10.36 -1.53 -5.48
C GLN A 381 11.00 -0.41 -4.63
N HIS A 382 12.07 -0.67 -3.87
CA HIS A 382 12.71 0.37 -3.06
C HIS A 382 13.72 1.19 -3.88
N HIS A 383 13.56 2.52 -3.91
CA HIS A 383 14.36 3.41 -4.77
C HIS A 383 15.87 3.42 -4.46
N LEU A 384 16.26 3.17 -3.20
CA LEU A 384 17.67 3.03 -2.81
C LEU A 384 18.34 1.72 -3.30
N ILE A 385 17.56 0.76 -3.80
CA ILE A 385 18.07 -0.54 -4.28
C ILE A 385 17.85 -0.72 -5.78
N ASN A 386 16.68 -0.32 -6.29
CA ASN A 386 16.30 -0.51 -7.69
C ASN A 386 16.25 0.83 -8.44
N GLU A 387 17.19 1.03 -9.35
CA GLU A 387 17.29 2.22 -10.21
C GLU A 387 16.08 2.39 -11.14
N GLU A 388 15.38 1.30 -11.48
CA GLU A 388 14.18 1.33 -12.32
C GLU A 388 13.02 2.07 -11.67
N VAL A 389 13.06 2.28 -10.34
CA VAL A 389 12.05 3.03 -9.60
C VAL A 389 12.01 4.49 -10.04
N LEU A 390 13.17 5.08 -10.34
CA LEU A 390 13.29 6.49 -10.74
C LEU A 390 13.44 6.66 -12.26
N ASN A 391 13.46 5.57 -13.01
CA ASN A 391 13.48 5.60 -14.46
C ASN A 391 12.09 6.03 -14.99
N THR A 392 11.96 7.30 -15.36
CA THR A 392 10.67 7.89 -15.78
C THR A 392 10.05 7.25 -17.04
N ASN A 393 10.79 6.42 -17.78
CA ASN A 393 10.25 5.63 -18.88
C ASN A 393 9.30 4.52 -18.39
N ASN A 394 9.38 4.16 -17.11
CA ASN A 394 8.49 3.21 -16.45
C ASN A 394 7.17 3.84 -15.99
N TYR A 395 7.02 5.17 -16.10
CA TYR A 395 5.81 5.87 -15.66
C TYR A 395 4.77 5.92 -16.78
N ARG A 396 3.57 5.46 -16.48
CA ARG A 396 2.40 5.42 -17.38
C ARG A 396 1.29 6.28 -16.79
N PHE A 397 0.97 7.37 -17.48
CA PHE A 397 -0.10 8.29 -17.09
C PHE A 397 -1.39 7.90 -17.82
N LEU A 398 -2.41 7.53 -17.07
CA LEU A 398 -3.68 7.02 -17.58
C LEU A 398 -4.79 8.06 -17.36
N MET A 399 -5.74 8.13 -18.29
CA MET A 399 -6.97 8.89 -18.09
C MET A 399 -8.03 7.94 -17.55
N THR A 400 -8.46 8.14 -16.31
CA THR A 400 -9.73 7.55 -15.85
C THR A 400 -10.84 8.54 -16.19
N ASN A 401 -11.89 8.08 -16.87
CA ASN A 401 -12.95 8.94 -17.43
C ASN A 401 -13.93 9.49 -16.37
N GLU A 402 -13.47 9.74 -15.14
CA GLU A 402 -14.30 10.26 -14.05
C GLU A 402 -13.90 11.71 -13.72
N ARG A 403 -14.90 12.57 -13.49
CA ARG A 403 -14.72 14.01 -13.24
C ARG A 403 -13.79 14.26 -12.05
N SER A 404 -13.04 15.37 -12.09
CA SER A 404 -11.90 15.68 -11.22
C SER A 404 -12.25 15.71 -9.73
N THR A 405 -11.55 14.89 -8.94
CA THR A 405 -11.59 14.87 -7.46
C THR A 405 -10.89 16.06 -6.81
N LEU A 406 -10.26 16.96 -7.57
CA LEU A 406 -9.33 17.98 -7.05
C LEU A 406 -9.81 19.45 -7.14
N ASP A 407 -10.99 19.73 -7.72
CA ASP A 407 -11.56 21.08 -7.71
C ASP A 407 -11.82 21.59 -6.27
N TYR A 408 -11.86 20.68 -5.29
CA TYR A 408 -12.08 20.97 -3.87
C TYR A 408 -10.89 21.62 -3.15
N TRP A 409 -9.63 21.32 -3.53
CA TRP A 409 -8.47 21.91 -2.85
C TRP A 409 -8.30 23.38 -3.17
N SER A 410 -8.57 23.76 -4.42
CA SER A 410 -8.70 25.17 -4.81
C SER A 410 -9.84 25.88 -4.06
N ALA A 411 -10.92 25.17 -3.72
CA ALA A 411 -12.04 25.72 -2.95
C ALA A 411 -11.72 25.88 -1.45
N ILE A 412 -10.95 24.97 -0.84
CA ILE A 412 -10.44 25.15 0.54
C ILE A 412 -9.50 26.37 0.59
N ALA A 413 -8.53 26.45 -0.31
CA ALA A 413 -7.58 27.57 -0.37
C ALA A 413 -8.27 28.91 -0.73
N ALA A 414 -9.34 28.88 -1.54
CA ALA A 414 -10.14 30.06 -1.87
C ALA A 414 -11.04 30.52 -0.70
N ASN A 415 -11.52 29.59 0.14
CA ASN A 415 -12.21 29.94 1.39
C ASN A 415 -11.26 30.51 2.45
N ASP A 416 -9.96 30.18 2.41
CA ASP A 416 -8.93 30.83 3.24
C ASP A 416 -8.62 32.26 2.78
N ASN A 417 -8.75 32.59 1.49
CA ASN A 417 -8.50 33.94 0.96
C ASN A 417 -9.65 34.94 1.17
N ASN A 418 -10.79 34.51 1.72
CA ASN A 418 -11.94 35.38 1.97
C ASN A 418 -12.01 35.95 3.39
N ASN A 419 -11.05 35.65 4.27
CA ASN A 419 -10.89 36.36 5.54
C ASN A 419 -9.41 36.69 5.79
N GLU A 420 -9.14 38.00 5.79
CA GLU A 420 -7.91 38.68 6.21
C GLU A 420 -6.74 38.68 5.20
N LYS A 421 -6.59 39.85 4.57
CA LYS A 421 -5.30 40.37 4.12
C LYS A 421 -4.31 40.33 5.30
N VAL A 422 -3.51 39.27 5.39
CA VAL A 422 -2.33 39.27 6.23
C VAL A 422 -1.32 40.21 5.57
N ALA A 423 -1.20 41.40 6.14
CA ALA A 423 -0.15 42.34 5.82
C ALA A 423 1.20 41.64 6.02
N THR A 424 1.91 41.39 4.93
CA THR A 424 3.32 41.05 4.94
C THR A 424 4.10 42.29 5.40
N ASN A 425 4.24 42.46 6.71
CA ASN A 425 5.31 43.29 7.25
C ASN A 425 6.60 42.46 7.20
N CYS A 426 7.35 42.67 6.12
CA CYS A 426 8.76 42.33 6.06
C CYS A 426 9.49 43.00 7.24
N CYS A 427 9.97 42.21 8.20
CA CYS A 427 11.05 42.65 9.07
C CYS A 427 12.37 42.43 8.34
N THR A 428 12.89 43.51 7.75
CA THR A 428 14.32 43.73 7.59
C THR A 428 14.98 43.75 8.96
N HIS A 429 16.04 42.95 9.17
CA HIS A 429 17.36 43.43 9.59
C HIS A 429 18.34 42.27 9.88
N GLN A 430 19.48 42.36 9.20
CA GLN A 430 20.88 42.04 9.56
C GLN A 430 21.18 40.79 10.41
#